data_AF-A0A166S6F2-F1
#
_entry.id   AF-A0A166S6F2-F1
#
_cell.length_a   1.000
_cell.length_b   1.000
_cell.length_c   1.000
_cell.angle_alpha   90.00
_cell.angle_beta   90.00
_cell.angle_gamma   90.00
#
_symmetry.space_group_name_H-M   'P 1'
#
loop_
_entity.id
_entity.type
_entity.pdbx_description
1 polymer ?
#
loop_
_entity_poly.entity_id
_entity_poly.type
_entity_poly.pdbx_seq_one_letter_code
_entity_poly.pdbx_strand_id
1 'polypeptide(L)'
;MDDLGSDEPKSKGGRTRDFDTLFDLAVQNGLREDKSDVDSHFVYRRLKGQSIKRSPKSLWPWKAHKKRNPSATSQHIDTLKHYTKFLGLTMKGRIKQNNPSSRLTTDSLRAEIRRFCSAWNRENVATNNWIPKEVSESMAPYIEGPLADEIGLLRGKIGKTPRKYFKLDSYKKVQSFHWEEDWLDYVHEGTRVDDTNMMNGHAYTSARLSEICQATYKVGHHPDQMLWDSIH
;
A
#
# COMPACT_ATOMS: atom_id res chain seq x y z
N MET A 1 6.30 55.90 -40.62
CA MET A 1 6.12 54.44 -40.70
C MET A 1 6.94 53.88 -39.57
N ASP A 2 6.23 53.72 -38.46
CA ASP A 2 6.71 53.13 -37.23
C ASP A 2 6.95 51.64 -37.46
N ASP A 3 8.13 51.15 -37.11
CA ASP A 3 8.33 49.71 -36.92
C ASP A 3 9.01 49.49 -35.57
N LEU A 4 8.15 49.25 -34.58
CA LEU A 4 8.49 48.90 -33.22
C LEU A 4 9.05 47.47 -33.23
N GLY A 5 10.38 47.36 -33.34
CA GLY A 5 11.10 46.12 -33.08
C GLY A 5 10.91 45.70 -31.63
N SER A 6 10.06 44.68 -31.45
CA SER A 6 9.72 44.04 -30.19
C SER A 6 10.94 43.46 -29.45
N ASP A 7 11.21 43.97 -28.25
CA ASP A 7 12.04 43.30 -27.24
C ASP A 7 11.25 42.12 -26.67
N GLU A 8 11.31 40.96 -27.34
CA GLU A 8 10.91 39.70 -26.71
C GLU A 8 12.01 39.23 -25.75
N PRO A 9 11.70 38.93 -24.47
CA PRO A 9 12.66 38.38 -23.54
C PRO A 9 13.06 36.97 -24.01
N LYS A 10 14.30 36.86 -24.52
CA LYS A 10 14.92 35.56 -24.88
C LYS A 10 14.74 34.59 -23.71
N SER A 11 13.96 33.54 -23.95
CA SER A 11 13.76 32.47 -22.97
C SER A 11 15.12 31.89 -22.58
N LYS A 12 15.35 31.68 -21.29
CA LYS A 12 16.56 31.04 -20.77
C LYS A 12 16.56 29.58 -21.23
N GLY A 13 17.10 29.33 -22.41
CA GLY A 13 17.44 27.99 -22.87
C GLY A 13 18.33 27.33 -21.82
N GLY A 14 17.87 26.24 -21.23
CA GLY A 14 18.63 25.49 -20.24
C GLY A 14 19.95 25.06 -20.87
N ARG A 15 21.08 25.54 -20.33
CA ARG A 15 22.40 25.03 -20.70
C ARG A 15 22.38 23.51 -20.51
N THR A 16 22.68 22.79 -21.59
CA THR A 16 22.95 21.35 -21.53
C THR A 16 24.02 21.13 -20.49
N ARG A 17 23.70 20.33 -19.46
CA ARG A 17 24.67 19.99 -18.41
C ARG A 17 25.69 19.04 -19.02
N ASP A 18 26.95 19.41 -18.91
CA ASP A 18 28.04 18.48 -19.16
C ASP A 18 28.16 17.55 -17.95
N PHE A 19 28.01 16.25 -18.17
CA PHE A 19 27.99 15.26 -17.10
C PHE A 19 29.38 14.80 -16.69
N ASP A 20 30.39 14.98 -17.56
CA ASP A 20 31.77 14.62 -17.24
C ASP A 20 32.32 15.61 -16.20
N THR A 21 32.13 16.91 -16.41
CA THR A 21 32.48 17.94 -15.40
C THR A 21 31.68 17.81 -14.11
N LEU A 22 30.43 17.33 -14.15
CA LEU A 22 29.64 17.04 -12.95
C LEU A 22 30.16 15.80 -12.20
N PHE A 23 30.69 14.81 -12.92
CA PHE A 23 31.32 13.64 -12.31
C PHE A 23 32.62 14.02 -11.62
N ASP A 24 33.48 14.82 -12.27
CA ASP A 24 34.70 15.36 -11.66
C ASP A 24 34.40 16.17 -10.40
N LEU A 25 33.36 17.02 -10.46
CA LEU A 25 32.88 17.76 -9.30
C LEU A 25 32.37 16.83 -8.19
N ALA A 26 31.72 15.71 -8.53
CA ALA A 26 31.28 14.72 -7.55
C ALA A 26 32.47 14.03 -6.89
N VAL A 27 33.51 13.68 -7.64
CA VAL A 27 34.77 13.13 -7.11
C VAL A 27 35.45 14.12 -6.18
N GLN A 28 35.53 15.40 -6.55
CA GLN A 28 36.02 16.48 -5.68
C GLN A 28 35.19 16.61 -4.39
N ASN A 29 33.88 16.38 -4.48
CA ASN A 29 32.97 16.41 -3.33
C ASN A 29 32.94 15.09 -2.53
N GLY A 30 33.84 14.13 -2.83
CA GLY A 30 34.04 12.92 -2.03
C GLY A 30 33.44 11.63 -2.60
N LEU A 31 32.95 11.62 -3.84
CA LEU A 31 32.61 10.39 -4.54
C LEU A 31 33.90 9.61 -4.85
N ARG A 32 33.97 8.32 -4.50
CA ARG A 32 35.05 7.45 -4.96
C ARG A 32 34.87 7.10 -6.44
N GLU A 33 35.99 7.04 -7.16
CA GLU A 33 36.00 6.61 -8.57
C GLU A 33 35.66 5.12 -8.74
N ASP A 34 35.97 4.30 -7.73
CA ASP A 34 35.60 2.90 -7.68
C ASP A 34 34.29 2.69 -6.91
N LYS A 35 33.72 1.48 -7.02
CA LYS A 35 32.47 1.11 -6.33
C LYS A 35 32.72 0.46 -4.96
N SER A 36 33.91 0.66 -4.39
CA SER A 36 34.37 -0.07 -3.20
C SER A 36 33.59 0.31 -1.94
N ASP A 37 33.05 1.52 -1.88
CA ASP A 37 32.20 2.04 -0.81
C ASP A 37 30.70 1.80 -1.03
N VAL A 38 30.33 1.27 -2.21
CA VAL A 38 28.95 0.99 -2.58
C VAL A 38 28.63 -0.47 -2.29
N ASP A 39 27.75 -0.70 -1.32
CA ASP A 39 27.21 -2.03 -1.06
C ASP A 39 26.37 -2.52 -2.25
N SER A 40 26.67 -3.72 -2.73
CA SER A 40 25.95 -4.38 -3.81
C SER A 40 24.57 -4.92 -3.40
N HIS A 41 24.26 -4.95 -2.10
CA HIS A 41 22.99 -5.45 -1.60
C HIS A 41 21.81 -4.51 -1.92
N PHE A 42 20.64 -5.12 -2.20
CA PHE A 42 19.41 -4.37 -2.41
C PHE A 42 18.96 -3.60 -1.14
N VAL A 43 18.75 -2.30 -1.30
CA VAL A 43 18.20 -1.44 -0.24
C VAL A 43 16.68 -1.39 -0.33
N TYR A 44 16.00 -1.90 0.71
CA TYR A 44 14.54 -1.89 0.76
C TYR A 44 13.98 -0.70 1.53
N ARG A 45 12.86 -0.14 1.03
CA ARG A 45 12.08 0.85 1.78
C ARG A 45 11.70 0.31 3.17
N ARG A 46 11.84 1.16 4.19
CA ARG A 46 11.41 0.87 5.57
C ARG A 46 9.91 0.55 5.60
N LEU A 47 9.56 -0.58 6.22
CA LEU A 47 8.16 -0.96 6.45
C LEU A 47 7.54 0.01 7.47
N LYS A 48 6.25 0.29 7.32
CA LYS A 48 5.50 1.17 8.24
C LYS A 48 4.32 0.43 8.87
N GLY A 49 4.01 0.79 10.12
CA GLY A 49 2.82 0.34 10.83
C GLY A 49 2.61 -1.18 10.81
N GLN A 50 1.41 -1.60 10.40
CA GLN A 50 1.02 -3.01 10.38
C GLN A 50 1.87 -3.90 9.46
N SER A 51 2.54 -3.34 8.46
CA SER A 51 3.38 -4.12 7.53
C SER A 51 4.61 -4.72 8.22
N ILE A 52 5.15 -4.05 9.25
CA ILE A 52 6.26 -4.56 10.07
C ILE A 52 5.85 -5.88 10.76
N LYS A 53 4.65 -5.91 11.35
CA LYS A 53 4.13 -7.08 12.06
C LYS A 53 3.70 -8.21 11.12
N ARG A 54 3.27 -7.88 9.90
CA ARG A 54 2.75 -8.84 8.92
C ARG A 54 3.84 -9.52 8.08
N SER A 55 4.93 -8.81 7.78
CA SER A 55 5.98 -9.35 6.90
C SER A 55 6.55 -10.69 7.39
N PRO A 56 6.98 -10.84 8.67
CA PRO A 56 7.53 -12.12 9.14
C PRO A 56 6.50 -13.25 9.16
N LYS A 57 5.22 -12.93 9.42
CA LYS A 57 4.13 -13.92 9.46
C LYS A 57 3.87 -14.56 8.09
N SER A 58 4.14 -13.84 7.01
CA SER A 58 3.98 -14.37 5.64
C SER A 58 4.94 -15.52 5.31
N LEU A 59 5.98 -15.73 6.12
CA LEU A 59 6.95 -16.80 5.96
C LEU A 59 6.59 -18.07 6.75
N TRP A 60 5.64 -17.99 7.68
CA TRP A 60 5.25 -19.16 8.48
C TRP A 60 4.70 -20.32 7.64
N PRO A 61 3.81 -20.09 6.66
CA PRO A 61 3.33 -21.18 5.81
C PRO A 61 4.45 -21.78 4.96
N TRP A 62 5.43 -20.97 4.54
CA TRP A 62 6.62 -21.45 3.83
C TRP A 62 7.49 -22.35 4.71
N LYS A 63 7.74 -21.98 5.97
CA LYS A 63 8.47 -22.83 6.92
C LYS A 63 7.79 -24.20 7.08
N ALA A 64 6.46 -24.23 7.14
CA ALA A 64 5.70 -25.48 7.21
C ALA A 64 5.81 -26.31 5.92
N HIS A 65 5.78 -25.66 4.76
CA HIS A 65 5.97 -26.30 3.45
C HIS A 65 7.38 -26.89 3.31
N LYS A 66 8.42 -26.13 3.66
CA LYS A 66 9.83 -26.57 3.63
C LYS A 66 10.11 -27.71 4.61
N LYS A 67 9.45 -27.73 5.78
CA LYS A 67 9.56 -28.86 6.73
C LYS A 67 9.13 -30.19 6.10
N ARG A 68 8.12 -30.17 5.22
CA ARG A 68 7.63 -31.36 4.51
C ARG A 68 8.33 -31.61 3.17
N ASN A 69 8.99 -30.59 2.62
CA ASN A 69 9.74 -30.65 1.37
C ASN A 69 11.13 -30.04 1.60
N PRO A 70 12.08 -30.77 2.21
CA PRO A 70 13.36 -30.19 2.62
C PRO A 70 14.20 -29.62 1.46
N SER A 71 14.07 -30.20 0.26
CA SER A 71 14.72 -29.75 -0.98
C SER A 71 14.05 -28.55 -1.65
N ALA A 72 12.93 -28.04 -1.10
CA ALA A 72 12.21 -26.92 -1.67
C ALA A 72 13.01 -25.62 -1.62
N THR A 73 13.21 -25.02 -2.80
CA THR A 73 13.87 -23.72 -2.97
C THR A 73 12.90 -22.71 -3.56
N SER A 74 12.76 -21.55 -2.92
CA SER A 74 11.83 -20.48 -3.33
C SER A 74 12.18 -19.83 -4.67
N GLN A 75 13.41 -20.00 -5.15
CA GLN A 75 13.87 -19.53 -6.44
C GLN A 75 13.34 -20.37 -7.60
N HIS A 76 12.95 -21.63 -7.38
CA HIS A 76 12.45 -22.48 -8.45
C HIS A 76 10.94 -22.32 -8.63
N ILE A 77 10.54 -22.18 -9.89
CA ILE A 77 9.14 -21.90 -10.26
C ILE A 77 8.20 -23.05 -9.90
N ASP A 78 8.64 -24.29 -10.06
CA ASP A 78 7.88 -25.50 -9.72
C ASP A 78 7.55 -25.55 -8.22
N THR A 79 8.54 -25.25 -7.38
CA THR A 79 8.41 -25.19 -5.93
C THR A 79 7.44 -24.08 -5.54
N LEU A 80 7.55 -22.91 -6.16
CA LEU A 80 6.66 -21.78 -5.87
C LEU A 80 5.23 -22.06 -6.33
N LYS A 81 5.02 -22.75 -7.46
CA LYS A 81 3.72 -23.27 -7.91
C LYS A 81 3.13 -24.26 -6.91
N HIS A 82 3.91 -25.25 -6.47
CA HIS A 82 3.48 -26.23 -5.48
C HIS A 82 3.10 -25.57 -4.14
N TYR A 83 3.93 -24.65 -3.66
CA TYR A 83 3.63 -23.86 -2.46
C TYR A 83 2.36 -23.02 -2.61
N THR A 84 2.16 -22.39 -3.77
CA THR A 84 0.97 -21.58 -4.05
C THR A 84 -0.30 -22.43 -4.09
N LYS A 85 -0.23 -23.63 -4.65
CA LYS A 85 -1.32 -24.60 -4.62
C LYS A 85 -1.66 -25.04 -3.19
N PHE A 86 -0.64 -25.28 -2.36
CA PHE A 86 -0.84 -25.53 -0.93
C PHE A 86 -1.61 -24.39 -0.25
N LEU A 87 -1.24 -23.13 -0.48
CA LEU A 87 -1.97 -21.98 0.07
C LEU A 87 -3.40 -21.89 -0.47
N GLY A 88 -3.59 -22.07 -1.78
CA GLY A 88 -4.91 -22.01 -2.42
C GLY A 88 -5.89 -23.07 -1.92
N LEU A 89 -5.39 -24.26 -1.56
CA LEU A 89 -6.19 -25.35 -1.03
C LEU A 89 -6.50 -25.21 0.47
N THR A 90 -5.62 -24.55 1.24
CA THR A 90 -5.74 -24.50 2.71
C THR A 90 -6.34 -23.21 3.23
N MET A 91 -6.08 -22.08 2.59
CA MET A 91 -6.53 -20.78 3.09
C MET A 91 -8.00 -20.52 2.76
N LYS A 92 -8.73 -19.96 3.74
CA LYS A 92 -10.14 -19.61 3.59
C LYS A 92 -10.33 -18.13 3.27
N GLY A 93 -11.16 -17.85 2.27
CA GLY A 93 -11.59 -16.53 1.88
C GLY A 93 -12.87 -16.09 2.58
N ARG A 94 -13.17 -14.79 2.50
CA ARG A 94 -14.39 -14.19 3.09
C ARG A 94 -15.64 -14.38 2.23
N ILE A 95 -15.47 -14.57 0.93
CA ILE A 95 -16.57 -14.73 -0.02
C ILE A 95 -17.04 -16.18 0.06
N LYS A 96 -18.26 -16.38 0.58
CA LYS A 96 -18.92 -17.69 0.63
C LYS A 96 -19.87 -17.92 -0.54
N GLN A 97 -20.48 -16.84 -1.05
CA GLN A 97 -21.38 -16.91 -2.21
C GLN A 97 -20.61 -17.41 -3.44
N ASN A 98 -21.16 -18.40 -4.14
CA ASN A 98 -20.54 -19.06 -5.29
C ASN A 98 -19.14 -19.66 -4.99
N ASN A 99 -18.82 -19.89 -3.71
CA ASN A 99 -17.55 -20.43 -3.26
C ASN A 99 -17.78 -21.52 -2.21
N PRO A 100 -18.21 -22.73 -2.63
CA PRO A 100 -18.58 -23.80 -1.69
C PRO A 100 -17.41 -24.23 -0.81
N SER A 101 -16.18 -24.17 -1.33
CA SER A 101 -14.97 -24.48 -0.55
C SER A 101 -14.51 -23.32 0.33
N SER A 102 -15.14 -22.14 0.26
CA SER A 102 -14.73 -20.89 0.91
C SER A 102 -13.24 -20.60 0.70
N ARG A 103 -12.70 -20.89 -0.48
CA ARG A 103 -11.27 -20.68 -0.80
C ARG A 103 -10.96 -19.19 -0.98
N LEU A 104 -9.68 -18.84 -0.98
CA LEU A 104 -9.26 -17.51 -1.41
C LEU A 104 -9.68 -17.22 -2.86
N THR A 105 -9.77 -15.94 -3.18
CA THR A 105 -9.89 -15.48 -4.57
C THR A 105 -8.51 -15.43 -5.22
N THR A 106 -8.45 -15.38 -6.55
CA THR A 106 -7.16 -15.23 -7.26
C THR A 106 -6.39 -13.99 -6.81
N ASP A 107 -7.09 -12.86 -6.62
CA ASP A 107 -6.51 -11.61 -6.14
C ASP A 107 -5.90 -11.77 -4.73
N SER A 108 -6.61 -12.48 -3.84
CA SER A 108 -6.16 -12.69 -2.48
C SER A 108 -4.94 -13.60 -2.43
N LEU A 109 -4.96 -14.70 -3.20
CA LEU A 109 -3.83 -15.63 -3.29
C LEU A 109 -2.60 -14.96 -3.93
N ARG A 110 -2.79 -14.19 -5.00
CA ARG A 110 -1.73 -13.37 -5.61
C ARG A 110 -1.13 -12.38 -4.63
N ALA A 111 -1.96 -11.74 -3.79
CA ALA A 111 -1.49 -10.84 -2.76
C ALA A 111 -0.67 -11.57 -1.67
N GLU A 112 -1.02 -12.80 -1.31
CA GLU A 112 -0.23 -13.61 -0.38
C GLU A 112 1.13 -13.99 -0.97
N ILE A 113 1.18 -14.45 -2.23
CA ILE A 113 2.45 -14.80 -2.88
C ILE A 113 3.36 -13.57 -3.00
N ARG A 114 2.81 -12.40 -3.38
CA ARG A 114 3.58 -11.15 -3.39
C ARG A 114 4.15 -10.77 -2.03
N ARG A 115 3.36 -10.94 -0.96
CA ARG A 115 3.81 -10.71 0.42
C ARG A 115 4.93 -11.66 0.79
N PHE A 116 4.76 -12.95 0.51
CA PHE A 116 5.77 -13.96 0.72
C PHE A 116 7.08 -13.62 0.00
N CYS A 117 7.04 -13.34 -1.31
CA CYS A 117 8.25 -13.01 -2.07
C CYS A 117 8.95 -11.76 -1.53
N SER A 118 8.17 -10.74 -1.17
CA SER A 118 8.71 -9.51 -0.58
C SER A 118 9.35 -9.74 0.78
N ALA A 119 8.74 -10.58 1.63
CA ALA A 119 9.30 -10.93 2.94
C ALA A 119 10.55 -11.80 2.81
N TRP A 120 10.52 -12.79 1.92
CA TRP A 120 11.66 -13.68 1.66
C TRP A 120 12.88 -12.89 1.20
N ASN A 121 12.70 -12.02 0.20
CA ASN A 121 13.80 -11.24 -0.35
C ASN A 121 14.38 -10.27 0.68
N ARG A 122 13.56 -9.75 1.61
CA ARG A 122 14.03 -8.89 2.71
C ARG A 122 14.80 -9.66 3.78
N GLU A 123 14.45 -10.90 4.09
CA GLU A 123 15.19 -11.73 5.05
C GLU A 123 16.49 -12.30 4.46
N ASN A 124 16.56 -12.46 3.13
CA ASN A 124 17.69 -13.08 2.43
C ASN A 124 18.55 -12.08 1.63
N VAL A 125 18.52 -10.80 2.01
CA VAL A 125 19.35 -9.77 1.35
C VAL A 125 20.83 -10.10 1.47
N ALA A 126 21.30 -10.37 2.70
CA ALA A 126 22.72 -10.62 2.98
C ALA A 126 23.26 -11.93 2.38
N THR A 127 22.38 -12.87 2.02
CA THR A 127 22.77 -14.18 1.48
C THR A 127 22.65 -14.26 -0.04
N ASN A 128 22.29 -13.14 -0.70
CA ASN A 128 22.12 -13.07 -2.15
C ASN A 128 21.11 -14.10 -2.69
N ASN A 129 20.20 -14.58 -1.84
CA ASN A 129 19.28 -15.68 -2.10
C ASN A 129 17.84 -15.14 -2.29
N TRP A 130 17.69 -14.19 -3.20
CA TRP A 130 16.39 -13.65 -3.56
C TRP A 130 15.68 -14.52 -4.58
N ILE A 131 14.36 -14.39 -4.61
CA ILE A 131 13.51 -14.97 -5.66
C ILE A 131 13.69 -14.10 -6.92
N PRO A 132 14.09 -14.68 -8.06
CA PRO A 132 14.18 -13.96 -9.33
C PRO A 132 12.85 -13.30 -9.72
N LYS A 133 12.94 -12.16 -10.39
CA LYS A 133 11.77 -11.34 -10.72
C LYS A 133 10.84 -12.11 -11.66
N GLU A 134 11.41 -12.81 -12.63
CA GLU A 134 10.73 -13.63 -13.63
C GLU A 134 9.89 -14.73 -12.96
N VAL A 135 10.45 -15.37 -11.93
CA VAL A 135 9.76 -16.40 -11.15
C VAL A 135 8.60 -15.79 -10.38
N SER A 136 8.81 -14.69 -9.66
CA SER A 136 7.76 -13.98 -8.92
C SER A 136 6.62 -13.48 -9.83
N GLU A 137 6.95 -12.91 -10.98
CA GLU A 137 5.99 -12.36 -11.93
C GLU A 137 5.19 -13.46 -12.64
N SER A 138 5.82 -14.60 -12.94
CA SER A 138 5.15 -15.77 -13.53
C SER A 138 4.04 -16.38 -12.65
N MET A 139 4.04 -16.09 -11.34
CA MET A 139 3.03 -16.59 -10.42
C MET A 139 1.65 -15.98 -10.67
N ALA A 140 1.59 -14.73 -11.13
CA ALA A 140 0.32 -14.07 -11.42
C ALA A 140 -0.49 -14.81 -12.52
N PRO A 141 0.06 -15.04 -13.73
CA PRO A 141 -0.65 -15.79 -14.76
C PRO A 141 -0.90 -17.25 -14.37
N TYR A 142 -0.02 -17.88 -13.58
CA TYR A 142 -0.27 -19.23 -13.06
C TYR A 142 -1.50 -19.29 -12.14
N ILE A 143 -1.60 -18.34 -11.19
CA ILE A 143 -2.73 -18.25 -10.24
C ILE A 143 -4.03 -17.91 -10.96
N GLU A 144 -3.97 -16.96 -11.90
CA GLU A 144 -5.15 -16.49 -12.64
C GLU A 144 -5.60 -17.46 -13.73
N GLY A 145 -4.71 -18.28 -14.30
CA GLY A 145 -5.03 -19.30 -15.27
C GLY A 145 -5.09 -20.69 -14.64
N PRO A 146 -4.10 -21.57 -14.92
CA PRO A 146 -4.20 -23.02 -14.71
C PRO A 146 -4.57 -23.42 -13.28
N LEU A 147 -4.03 -22.74 -12.26
CA LEU A 147 -4.35 -23.08 -10.87
C LEU A 147 -5.82 -22.80 -10.56
N ALA A 148 -6.33 -21.64 -10.98
CA ALA A 148 -7.71 -21.27 -10.70
C ALA A 148 -8.71 -22.14 -11.46
N ASP A 149 -8.35 -22.65 -12.65
CA ASP A 149 -9.18 -23.64 -13.36
C ASP A 149 -9.16 -24.98 -12.63
N GLU A 150 -7.98 -25.40 -12.15
CA GLU A 150 -7.81 -26.68 -11.45
C GLU A 150 -8.57 -26.74 -10.11
N ILE A 151 -8.43 -25.71 -9.26
CA ILE A 151 -9.02 -25.71 -7.91
C ILE A 151 -10.26 -24.82 -7.77
N GLY A 152 -10.78 -24.30 -8.88
CA GLY A 152 -12.00 -23.49 -8.93
C GLY A 152 -11.92 -22.19 -8.12
N LEU A 153 -10.84 -21.42 -8.26
CA LEU A 153 -10.73 -20.13 -7.58
C LEU A 153 -11.59 -19.07 -8.26
N LEU A 154 -12.28 -18.24 -7.46
CA LEU A 154 -13.06 -17.14 -7.98
C LEU A 154 -12.17 -16.02 -8.54
N ARG A 155 -12.56 -15.50 -9.71
CA ARG A 155 -11.86 -14.47 -10.49
C ARG A 155 -12.72 -13.22 -10.69
N GLY A 156 -12.07 -12.10 -10.99
CA GLY A 156 -12.70 -10.89 -11.51
C GLY A 156 -13.84 -10.36 -10.62
N LYS A 157 -15.00 -10.08 -11.21
CA LYS A 157 -16.17 -9.55 -10.49
C LYS A 157 -16.80 -10.59 -9.54
N ILE A 158 -16.74 -11.88 -9.90
CA ILE A 158 -17.32 -12.98 -9.09
C ILE A 158 -16.51 -13.17 -7.80
N GLY A 159 -15.19 -12.96 -7.88
CA GLY A 159 -14.28 -12.96 -6.74
C GLY A 159 -14.30 -11.66 -5.91
N LYS A 160 -15.33 -10.81 -6.04
CA LYS A 160 -15.45 -9.57 -5.28
C LYS A 160 -16.77 -9.53 -4.55
N THR A 161 -16.73 -9.19 -3.26
CA THR A 161 -17.95 -8.89 -2.51
C THR A 161 -18.60 -7.64 -3.12
N PRO A 162 -19.90 -7.65 -3.42
CA PRO A 162 -20.59 -6.45 -3.87
C PRO A 162 -20.40 -5.36 -2.80
N ARG A 163 -19.97 -4.18 -3.24
CA ARG A 163 -19.80 -3.03 -2.36
C ARG A 163 -21.19 -2.63 -1.86
N LYS A 164 -21.36 -2.60 -0.54
CA LYS A 164 -22.54 -2.03 0.08
C LYS A 164 -22.28 -0.53 0.24
N TYR A 165 -23.16 0.27 -0.33
CA TYR A 165 -23.12 1.72 -0.19
C TYR A 165 -24.17 2.15 0.81
N PHE A 166 -23.86 3.23 1.51
CA PHE A 166 -24.83 3.90 2.36
C PHE A 166 -25.85 4.60 1.47
N LYS A 167 -27.14 4.28 1.64
CA LYS A 167 -28.22 4.97 0.92
C LYS A 167 -28.57 6.25 1.67
N LEU A 168 -29.13 7.23 0.96
CA LEU A 168 -29.57 8.49 1.57
C LEU A 168 -30.56 8.24 2.73
N ASP A 169 -31.48 7.29 2.59
CA ASP A 169 -32.41 6.95 3.67
C ASP A 169 -31.72 6.28 4.87
N SER A 170 -30.70 5.46 4.62
CA SER A 170 -29.86 4.91 5.70
C SER A 170 -29.12 6.03 6.43
N TYR A 171 -28.71 7.07 5.71
CA TYR A 171 -28.07 8.24 6.28
C TYR A 171 -29.00 9.05 7.17
N LYS A 172 -30.20 9.37 6.67
CA LYS A 172 -31.23 10.05 7.47
C LYS A 172 -31.54 9.28 8.75
N LYS A 173 -31.73 7.96 8.65
CA LYS A 173 -32.01 7.11 9.82
C LYS A 173 -30.89 7.12 10.85
N VAL A 174 -29.63 7.05 10.42
CA VAL A 174 -28.49 7.11 11.35
C VAL A 174 -28.37 8.49 11.99
N GLN A 175 -28.61 9.57 11.26
CA GLN A 175 -28.62 10.91 11.82
C GLN A 175 -29.76 11.12 12.81
N SER A 176 -31.01 10.78 12.45
CA SER A 176 -32.14 10.84 13.38
C SER A 176 -31.90 10.00 14.63
N PHE A 177 -31.37 8.78 14.47
CA PHE A 177 -31.00 7.95 15.61
C PHE A 177 -29.97 8.64 16.51
N HIS A 178 -28.88 9.13 15.92
CA HIS A 178 -27.79 9.81 16.63
C HIS A 178 -28.21 11.15 17.27
N TRP A 179 -29.32 11.76 16.87
CA TRP A 179 -29.76 13.07 17.39
C TRP A 179 -30.98 13.01 18.29
N GLU A 180 -31.84 12.02 18.11
CA GLU A 180 -33.15 11.96 18.78
C GLU A 180 -33.28 10.72 19.64
N GLU A 181 -32.57 9.65 19.27
CA GLU A 181 -32.87 8.34 19.81
C GLU A 181 -31.70 7.68 20.50
N ASP A 182 -30.41 8.03 20.38
CA ASP A 182 -29.29 7.21 20.86
C ASP A 182 -29.24 6.78 22.35
N TRP A 183 -30.11 7.31 23.22
CA TRP A 183 -30.22 7.05 24.67
C TRP A 183 -28.89 7.23 25.43
N LEU A 184 -27.94 7.99 24.88
CA LEU A 184 -26.65 8.25 25.50
C LEU A 184 -26.71 9.58 26.27
N ASP A 185 -26.26 9.54 27.52
CA ASP A 185 -26.04 10.74 28.33
C ASP A 185 -24.62 11.27 28.05
N TYR A 186 -24.52 12.25 27.16
CA TYR A 186 -23.24 12.83 26.76
C TYR A 186 -22.72 13.74 27.86
N VAL A 187 -21.51 13.47 28.38
CA VAL A 187 -20.83 14.35 29.35
C VAL A 187 -20.68 15.78 28.82
N HIS A 188 -20.49 15.91 27.51
CA HIS A 188 -20.47 17.19 26.78
C HIS A 188 -21.26 17.05 25.47
N GLU A 189 -22.28 17.89 25.29
CA GLU A 189 -23.06 17.95 24.04
C GLU A 189 -22.21 18.21 22.79
N GLY A 190 -21.06 18.88 22.96
CA GLY A 190 -20.09 19.09 21.87
C GLY A 190 -19.59 17.78 21.23
N THR A 191 -19.48 16.69 22.01
CA THR A 191 -19.07 15.38 21.48
C THR A 191 -20.05 14.86 20.43
N ARG A 192 -21.35 15.09 20.64
CA ARG A 192 -22.40 14.68 19.70
C ARG A 192 -22.28 15.41 18.36
N VAL A 193 -21.94 16.70 18.42
CA VAL A 193 -21.67 17.55 17.25
C VAL A 193 -20.43 17.07 16.50
N ASP A 194 -19.35 16.75 17.21
CA ASP A 194 -18.10 16.26 16.63
C ASP A 194 -18.28 14.90 15.92
N ASP A 195 -18.97 13.96 16.56
CA ASP A 195 -19.30 12.65 15.96
C ASP A 195 -20.15 12.79 14.69
N THR A 196 -21.15 13.68 14.74
CA THR A 196 -21.98 14.03 13.58
C THR A 196 -21.15 14.62 12.45
N ASN A 197 -20.22 15.52 12.78
CA ASN A 197 -19.33 16.16 11.82
C ASN A 197 -18.34 15.17 11.19
N MET A 198 -17.85 14.18 11.94
CA MET A 198 -17.05 13.09 11.37
C MET A 198 -17.85 12.29 10.32
N MET A 199 -19.11 11.95 10.62
CA MET A 199 -20.00 11.25 9.69
C MET A 199 -20.34 12.09 8.45
N ASN A 200 -20.65 13.38 8.63
CA ASN A 200 -20.84 14.34 7.55
C ASN A 200 -19.59 14.45 6.67
N GLY A 201 -18.41 14.59 7.29
CA GLY A 201 -17.14 14.63 6.60
C GLY A 201 -16.95 13.42 5.70
N HIS A 202 -17.25 12.22 6.20
CA HIS A 202 -17.21 11.00 5.39
C HIS A 202 -18.19 11.02 4.22
N ALA A 203 -19.44 11.41 4.48
CA ALA A 203 -20.51 11.40 3.49
C ALA A 203 -20.25 12.37 2.33
N TYR A 204 -19.76 13.59 2.63
CA TYR A 204 -19.60 14.64 1.63
C TYR A 204 -18.24 14.63 0.92
N THR A 205 -17.18 14.11 1.55
CA THR A 205 -15.83 14.13 0.95
C THR A 205 -15.36 12.76 0.46
N SER A 206 -16.02 11.67 0.89
CA SER A 206 -15.53 10.30 0.70
C SER A 206 -14.11 10.06 1.25
N ALA A 207 -13.61 10.92 2.14
CA ALA A 207 -12.32 10.76 2.78
C ALA A 207 -12.28 9.48 3.63
N ARG A 208 -11.09 8.89 3.82
CA ARG A 208 -10.90 7.73 4.70
C ARG A 208 -11.00 8.15 6.16
N LEU A 209 -11.41 7.23 7.05
CA LEU A 209 -11.53 7.52 8.48
C LEU A 209 -10.25 8.10 9.08
N SER A 210 -9.10 7.54 8.71
CA SER A 210 -7.81 8.07 9.13
C SER A 210 -7.51 9.48 8.62
N GLU A 211 -8.02 9.86 7.45
CA GLU A 211 -7.81 11.21 6.90
C GLU A 211 -8.67 12.24 7.64
N ILE A 212 -9.90 11.90 7.99
CA ILE A 212 -10.79 12.77 8.78
C ILE A 212 -10.28 12.91 10.21
N CYS A 213 -9.95 11.80 10.88
CA CYS A 213 -9.45 11.83 12.26
C CYS A 213 -8.08 12.51 12.41
N GLN A 214 -7.31 12.64 11.32
CA GLN A 214 -6.00 13.30 11.32
C GLN A 214 -6.05 14.67 10.63
N ALA A 215 -7.25 15.16 10.28
CA ALA A 215 -7.40 16.47 9.69
C ALA A 215 -7.00 17.53 10.72
N THR A 216 -6.03 18.37 10.36
CA THR A 216 -5.63 19.52 11.16
C THR A 216 -5.97 20.79 10.41
N TYR A 217 -6.43 21.80 11.14
CA TYR A 217 -6.50 23.15 10.61
C TYR A 217 -5.08 23.62 10.32
N LYS A 218 -4.82 24.01 9.08
CA LYS A 218 -3.63 24.81 8.80
C LYS A 218 -3.90 26.18 9.40
N VAL A 219 -3.26 26.49 10.51
CA VAL A 219 -3.16 27.87 10.98
C VAL A 219 -2.41 28.63 9.88
N GLY A 220 -3.14 29.41 9.08
CA GLY A 220 -2.49 30.37 8.20
C GLY A 220 -1.62 31.27 9.07
N HIS A 221 -0.37 31.50 8.69
CA HIS A 221 0.46 32.50 9.35
C HIS A 221 -0.23 33.86 9.23
N HIS A 222 -1.05 34.20 10.22
CA HIS A 222 -1.52 35.55 10.46
C HIS A 222 -0.48 36.20 11.39
N PRO A 223 0.07 37.39 11.06
CA PRO A 223 1.17 37.99 11.81
C PRO A 223 0.88 38.33 13.29
N ASP A 224 -0.36 38.17 13.76
CA ASP A 224 -0.80 38.68 15.07
C ASP A 224 -0.95 37.60 16.15
N GLN A 225 -0.53 36.37 15.87
CA GLN A 225 -0.69 35.24 16.79
C GLN A 225 0.44 35.13 17.85
N MET A 226 1.14 36.23 18.14
CA MET A 226 2.05 36.34 19.29
C MET A 226 1.40 36.91 20.54
N LEU A 227 0.16 37.40 20.48
CA LEU A 227 -0.48 38.10 21.61
C LEU A 227 -1.37 37.21 22.49
N TRP A 228 -1.72 35.99 22.06
CA TRP A 228 -2.59 35.09 22.83
C TRP A 228 -1.83 34.07 23.71
N ASP A 229 -0.57 33.76 23.40
CA ASP A 229 0.25 32.82 24.18
C ASP A 229 0.90 33.47 25.42
N SER A 230 0.53 34.71 25.76
CA SER A 230 1.06 35.47 26.91
C SER A 230 0.06 35.64 28.06
N ILE A 231 -1.13 35.01 28.00
CA ILE A 231 -2.18 35.20 29.02
C ILE A 231 -2.59 33.90 29.74
N HIS A 232 -2.02 32.74 29.41
CA HIS A 232 -2.13 31.51 30.22
C HIS A 232 -0.76 30.85 30.41
#